data_AF-G9QGT6-F1
#
_entry.id   AF-G9QGT6-F1
#
_cell.length_a   1.000
_cell.length_b   1.000
_cell.length_c   1.000
_cell.angle_alpha   90.00
_cell.angle_beta   90.00
_cell.angle_gamma   90.00
#
_symmetry.space_group_name_H-M   'P 1'
#
loop_
_entity.id
_entity.type
_entity.pdbx_description
1 polymer ?
#
loop_
_entity_poly.entity_id
_entity_poly.type
_entity_poly.pdbx_seq_one_letter_code
_entity_poly.pdbx_strand_id
1 'polypeptide(L)'
;EKTANQRRNFLHHKSKELATNYDAVIIEDLDMKGMSQALNFGKSVHDNGWGMFTTFLAYKLKEQGKQLVKIDKWFPSTKKCSCCGKEKEMPLSERVYKCSCGFVLDRDHNSAINIKNEGLRLLA
;
A
#
# COMPACT_ATOMS: atom_id res chain seq x y z
N GLU A 1 -22.06 3.60 16.13
CA GLU A 1 -21.94 2.13 16.17
C GLU A 1 -22.04 1.46 14.78
N LYS A 2 -23.11 1.71 14.00
CA LYS A 2 -23.35 1.11 12.67
C LYS A 2 -22.17 1.27 11.68
N THR A 3 -21.59 2.46 11.57
CA THR A 3 -20.48 2.76 10.63
C THR A 3 -19.19 2.02 10.96
N ALA A 4 -18.86 1.87 12.25
CA ALA A 4 -17.66 1.15 12.69
C ALA A 4 -17.77 -0.35 12.38
N ASN A 5 -18.95 -0.94 12.62
CA ASN A 5 -19.23 -2.33 12.30
C ASN A 5 -19.20 -2.60 10.78
N GLN A 6 -19.76 -1.70 9.96
CA GLN A 6 -19.69 -1.80 8.50
C GLN A 6 -18.24 -1.77 7.99
N ARG A 7 -17.42 -0.85 8.52
CA ARG A 7 -15.99 -0.79 8.18
C ARG A 7 -15.27 -2.07 8.55
N ARG A 8 -15.41 -2.52 9.80
CA ARG A 8 -14.78 -3.76 10.25
C ARG A 8 -15.18 -4.94 9.38
N ASN A 9 -16.46 -5.03 9.02
CA ASN A 9 -16.96 -6.07 8.13
C ASN A 9 -16.32 -6.00 6.74
N PHE A 10 -16.26 -4.82 6.14
CA PHE A 10 -15.60 -4.60 4.85
C PHE A 10 -14.11 -5.00 4.89
N LEU A 11 -13.38 -4.60 5.92
CA LEU A 11 -11.96 -4.94 6.08
C LEU A 11 -11.75 -6.45 6.27
N HIS A 12 -12.64 -7.14 6.99
CA HIS A 12 -12.58 -8.60 7.10
C HIS A 12 -12.80 -9.30 5.76
N HIS A 13 -13.79 -8.86 4.98
CA HIS A 13 -14.07 -9.43 3.66
C HIS A 13 -12.88 -9.20 2.72
N LYS A 14 -12.36 -7.97 2.67
CA LYS A 14 -11.24 -7.63 1.79
C LYS A 14 -9.95 -8.34 2.17
N SER A 15 -9.61 -8.41 3.45
CA SER A 15 -8.41 -9.13 3.90
C SER A 15 -8.52 -10.64 3.63
N LYS A 16 -9.72 -11.22 3.77
CA LYS A 16 -9.95 -12.62 3.43
C LYS A 16 -9.85 -12.87 1.93
N GLU A 17 -10.46 -12.03 1.10
CA GLU A 17 -10.35 -12.10 -0.36
C GLU A 17 -8.88 -12.11 -0.82
N LEU A 18 -8.07 -11.18 -0.31
CA LEU A 18 -6.64 -11.12 -0.64
C LEU A 18 -5.89 -12.35 -0.15
N ALA A 19 -6.11 -12.78 1.09
CA ALA A 19 -5.43 -13.95 1.66
C ALA A 19 -5.82 -15.25 0.94
N THR A 20 -7.05 -15.36 0.43
CA THR A 20 -7.48 -16.52 -0.37
C THR A 20 -6.79 -16.53 -1.74
N ASN A 21 -6.74 -15.39 -2.43
CA ASN A 21 -6.38 -15.34 -3.85
C ASN A 21 -4.88 -15.18 -4.15
N TYR A 22 -4.08 -14.75 -3.17
CA TYR A 22 -2.65 -14.49 -3.38
C TYR A 22 -1.80 -15.23 -2.36
N ASP A 23 -0.59 -15.66 -2.75
CA ASP A 23 0.38 -16.33 -1.87
C ASP A 23 1.24 -15.35 -1.07
N ALA A 24 1.38 -14.14 -1.59
CA ALA A 24 2.03 -13.03 -0.93
C ALA A 24 1.28 -11.72 -1.18
N VAL A 25 1.17 -10.89 -0.15
CA VAL A 25 0.65 -9.52 -0.24
C VAL A 25 1.76 -8.57 0.19
N ILE A 26 2.04 -7.56 -0.63
CA ILE A 26 3.08 -6.56 -0.37
C ILE A 26 2.42 -5.22 -0.07
N ILE A 27 2.84 -4.58 1.01
CA ILE A 27 2.34 -3.26 1.44
C ILE A 27 3.50 -2.34 1.81
N GLU A 28 3.27 -1.03 1.74
CA GLU A 28 4.16 -0.03 2.34
C GLU A 28 4.01 -0.02 3.86
N ASP A 29 5.13 0.14 4.57
CA ASP A 29 5.13 0.43 6.00
C ASP A 29 4.75 1.89 6.26
N LEU A 30 3.46 2.20 6.10
CA LEU A 30 2.96 3.56 6.24
C LEU A 30 3.00 4.02 7.70
N ASP A 31 3.77 5.08 7.99
CA ASP A 31 3.67 5.82 9.24
C ASP A 31 2.38 6.66 9.26
N MET A 32 1.26 6.00 9.56
CA MET A 32 -0.05 6.63 9.58
C MET A 32 -0.12 7.83 10.54
N LYS A 33 0.58 7.76 11.68
CA LYS A 33 0.61 8.87 12.64
C LYS A 33 1.29 10.10 12.02
N GLY A 34 2.43 9.89 11.35
CA GLY A 34 3.13 10.93 10.60
C GLY A 34 2.28 11.50 9.46
N MET A 35 1.60 10.65 8.69
CA MET A 35 0.74 11.08 7.58
C MET A 35 -0.50 11.85 8.02
N SER A 36 -1.19 11.42 9.09
CA SER A 36 -2.36 12.14 9.62
C SER A 36 -1.99 13.55 10.09
N GLN A 37 -0.81 13.70 10.71
CA GLN A 37 -0.30 15.00 11.14
C GLN A 37 0.13 15.88 9.95
N ALA A 38 0.81 15.32 8.96
CA ALA A 38 1.33 16.07 7.82
C ALA A 38 0.25 16.52 6.83
N LEU A 39 -0.82 15.73 6.66
CA LEU A 39 -1.82 15.94 5.62
C LEU A 39 -3.13 16.55 6.14
N ASN A 40 -3.20 16.92 7.42
CA ASN A 40 -4.42 17.41 8.09
C ASN A 40 -5.65 16.50 7.87
N PHE A 41 -5.44 15.22 7.58
CA PHE A 41 -6.52 14.24 7.48
C PHE A 41 -7.04 13.97 8.90
N GLY A 42 -8.33 14.22 9.13
CA GLY A 42 -8.98 14.09 10.44
C GLY A 42 -8.49 12.87 11.23
N LYS A 43 -7.93 13.16 12.42
CA LYS A 43 -7.09 12.32 13.31
C LYS A 43 -7.53 10.89 13.64
N SER A 44 -8.70 10.39 13.25
CA SER A 44 -9.27 9.18 13.87
C SER A 44 -9.81 8.12 12.92
N VAL A 45 -10.02 8.44 11.64
CA VAL A 45 -10.84 7.59 10.78
C VAL A 45 -10.00 6.69 9.86
N HIS A 46 -8.92 7.21 9.28
CA HIS A 46 -8.05 6.44 8.39
C HIS A 46 -7.02 5.58 9.16
N ASP A 47 -6.44 6.14 10.23
CA ASP A 47 -5.45 5.46 11.07
C ASP A 47 -6.00 4.15 11.68
N ASN A 48 -7.26 4.16 12.13
CA ASN A 48 -7.90 2.95 12.66
C ASN A 48 -8.25 1.91 11.57
N GLY A 49 -8.44 2.34 10.32
CA GLY A 49 -8.84 1.45 9.22
C GLY A 49 -7.66 0.64 8.68
N TRP A 50 -6.55 1.29 8.37
CA TRP A 50 -5.40 0.62 7.77
C TRP A 50 -4.65 -0.25 8.79
N GLY A 51 -4.52 0.19 10.04
CA GLY A 51 -3.95 -0.65 11.11
C GLY A 51 -4.77 -1.93 11.35
N MET A 52 -6.11 -1.81 11.34
CA MET A 52 -7.01 -2.96 11.45
C MET A 52 -6.91 -3.88 10.22
N PHE A 53 -6.90 -3.31 9.02
CA PHE A 53 -6.77 -4.07 7.78
C PHE A 53 -5.48 -4.86 7.69
N THR A 54 -4.34 -4.23 8.02
CA THR A 54 -3.03 -4.87 8.02
C THR A 54 -2.93 -5.96 9.08
N THR A 55 -3.53 -5.75 10.26
CA THR A 55 -3.69 -6.81 11.27
C THR A 55 -4.48 -7.99 10.72
N PHE A 56 -5.59 -7.73 10.02
CA PHE A 56 -6.42 -8.79 9.44
C PHE A 56 -5.72 -9.57 8.34
N LEU A 57 -5.01 -8.87 7.45
CA LEU A 57 -4.16 -9.49 6.44
C LEU A 57 -3.10 -10.38 7.08
N ALA A 58 -2.39 -9.86 8.09
CA ALA A 58 -1.27 -10.56 8.72
C ALA A 58 -1.68 -11.93 9.28
N TYR A 59 -2.75 -11.99 10.08
CA TYR A 59 -3.15 -13.28 10.65
C TYR A 59 -3.77 -14.21 9.59
N LYS A 60 -4.55 -13.70 8.63
CA LYS A 60 -5.19 -14.55 7.60
C LYS A 60 -4.22 -15.15 6.60
N LEU A 61 -3.16 -14.43 6.26
CA LEU A 61 -2.06 -14.95 5.44
C LEU A 61 -1.28 -15.99 6.24
N LYS A 62 -0.93 -15.70 7.49
CA LYS A 62 -0.22 -16.64 8.37
C LYS A 62 -0.98 -17.96 8.57
N GLU A 63 -2.30 -17.90 8.80
CA GLU A 63 -3.17 -19.09 8.91
C GLU A 63 -3.14 -20.00 7.69
N GLN A 64 -2.82 -19.45 6.51
CA GLN A 64 -2.74 -20.18 5.25
C GLN A 64 -1.29 -20.49 4.81
N GLY A 65 -0.29 -20.21 5.66
CA GLY A 65 1.13 -20.37 5.31
C GLY A 65 1.66 -19.37 4.27
N LYS A 66 0.96 -18.24 4.10
CA LYS A 66 1.22 -17.21 3.09
C LYS A 66 1.92 -15.99 3.69
N GLN A 67 2.46 -15.11 2.84
CA GLN A 67 3.37 -14.04 3.24
C GLN A 67 2.70 -12.66 3.22
N LEU A 68 2.93 -11.87 4.27
CA LEU A 68 2.71 -10.42 4.26
C LEU A 68 4.07 -9.74 4.28
N VAL A 69 4.42 -9.03 3.20
CA VAL A 69 5.69 -8.30 3.07
C VAL A 69 5.44 -6.82 3.28
N LYS A 70 6.21 -6.21 4.17
CA LYS A 70 6.25 -4.76 4.33
C LYS A 70 7.52 -4.22 3.72
N ILE A 71 7.40 -3.29 2.79
CA ILE A 71 8.56 -2.58 2.24
C ILE A 71 8.86 -1.33 3.07
N ASP A 72 10.12 -0.90 3.03
CA ASP A 72 10.60 0.26 3.77
C ASP A 72 9.79 1.53 3.41
N LYS A 73 9.43 2.30 4.43
CA LYS A 73 8.63 3.53 4.29
C LYS A 73 9.31 4.64 3.49
N TRP A 74 10.64 4.59 3.38
CA TRP A 74 11.47 5.51 2.63
C TRP A 74 11.70 5.06 1.19
N PHE A 75 11.19 3.88 0.81
CA PHE A 75 11.26 3.42 -0.57
C PHE A 75 10.50 4.40 -1.50
N PRO A 76 11.13 4.92 -2.57
CA PRO A 76 10.58 5.99 -3.39
C PRO A 76 9.53 5.51 -4.39
N SER A 77 8.54 4.73 -3.96
CA SER A 77 7.52 4.07 -4.78
C SER A 77 6.79 5.01 -5.76
N THR A 78 6.43 6.21 -5.29
CA THR A 78 5.73 7.22 -6.11
C THR A 78 6.67 7.99 -7.03
N LYS A 79 7.95 8.10 -6.68
CA LYS A 79 8.98 8.87 -7.41
C LYS A 79 9.71 8.04 -8.46
N LYS A 80 9.77 6.73 -8.28
CA LYS A 80 10.44 5.78 -9.17
C LYS A 80 9.59 5.39 -10.36
N CYS A 81 10.19 5.27 -11.54
CA CYS A 81 9.52 4.76 -12.72
C CYS A 81 9.49 3.23 -12.67
N SER A 82 8.30 2.64 -12.72
CA SER A 82 8.13 1.18 -12.74
C SER A 82 8.65 0.51 -14.02
N CYS A 83 8.86 1.27 -15.09
CA CYS A 83 9.40 0.77 -16.35
C CYS A 83 10.94 0.80 -16.38
N CYS A 84 11.57 1.94 -16.06
CA CYS A 84 13.02 2.12 -16.24
C CYS A 84 13.81 2.37 -14.94
N GLY A 85 13.14 2.44 -13.79
CA GLY A 85 13.77 2.62 -12.49
C GLY A 85 14.30 4.02 -12.18
N LYS A 86 14.27 4.97 -13.13
CA LYS A 86 14.64 6.37 -12.87
C LYS A 86 13.70 7.02 -11.85
N GLU A 87 14.26 7.86 -11.02
CA GLU A 87 13.51 8.64 -10.03
C GLU A 87 13.31 10.07 -10.50
N LYS A 88 12.18 10.66 -10.13
CA LYS A 88 11.91 12.09 -10.30
C LYS A 88 11.05 12.59 -9.15
N GLU A 89 11.06 13.89 -8.93
CA GLU A 89 10.11 14.51 -8.02
C GLU A 89 8.66 14.29 -8.50
N MET A 90 7.79 14.00 -7.54
CA MET A 90 6.36 13.75 -7.76
C MET A 90 5.56 14.47 -6.68
N PRO A 91 5.22 15.76 -6.89
CA PRO A 91 4.33 16.50 -6.01
C PRO A 91 2.98 15.80 -5.82
N LEU A 92 2.35 15.97 -4.66
CA LEU A 92 1.07 15.31 -4.35
C LEU A 92 -0.07 15.68 -5.32
N SER A 93 0.00 16.87 -5.92
CA SER A 93 -0.93 17.35 -6.94
C SER A 93 -0.76 16.66 -8.29
N GLU A 94 0.42 16.09 -8.57
CA GLU A 94 0.63 15.30 -9.78
C GLU A 94 0.02 13.91 -9.61
N ARG A 95 -0.96 13.61 -10.47
CA ARG A 95 -1.69 12.34 -10.47
C ARG A 95 -1.27 11.40 -11.59
N VAL A 96 -0.59 11.92 -12.61
CA VAL A 96 -0.07 11.13 -13.75
C VAL A 96 1.45 11.11 -13.68
N TYR A 97 2.03 9.93 -13.57
CA TYR A 97 3.46 9.71 -13.66
C TYR A 97 3.89 9.72 -15.13
N LYS A 98 4.69 10.72 -15.52
CA LYS A 98 5.33 10.81 -16.85
C LYS A 98 6.85 10.68 -16.70
N CYS A 99 7.44 9.68 -17.33
CA CYS A 99 8.88 9.44 -17.30
C CYS A 99 9.57 9.93 -18.58
N SER A 100 10.85 10.28 -18.48
CA SER A 100 11.70 10.58 -19.64
C SER A 100 11.96 9.37 -20.54
N CYS A 101 11.69 8.14 -20.08
CA CYS A 101 11.71 6.95 -20.95
C CYS A 101 10.46 6.79 -21.82
N GLY A 102 9.50 7.71 -21.75
CA GLY A 102 8.22 7.64 -22.48
C GLY A 102 7.09 6.92 -21.74
N PHE A 103 7.37 6.32 -20.57
CA PHE A 103 6.34 5.67 -19.75
C PHE A 103 5.37 6.69 -19.15
N VAL A 104 4.06 6.42 -19.27
CA VAL A 104 2.98 7.24 -18.73
C VAL A 104 1.95 6.34 -18.04
N LEU A 105 1.64 6.63 -16.78
CA LEU A 105 0.65 5.88 -16.00
C LEU A 105 0.04 6.77 -14.89
N ASP A 106 -1.12 6.37 -14.34
CA ASP A 106 -1.55 6.92 -13.05
C ASP A 106 -0.47 6.70 -11.97
N ARG A 107 -0.29 7.70 -11.10
CA ARG A 107 0.75 7.70 -10.06
C ARG A 107 0.60 6.54 -9.10
N ASP A 108 -0.62 6.28 -8.64
CA ASP A 108 -0.86 5.26 -7.61
C ASP A 108 -0.73 3.87 -8.23
N HIS A 109 -1.09 3.69 -9.51
CA HIS A 109 -0.81 2.45 -10.24
C HIS A 109 0.70 2.24 -10.47
N ASN A 110 1.46 3.26 -10.89
CA ASN A 110 2.92 3.17 -10.97
C ASN A 110 3.54 2.81 -9.62
N SER A 111 3.07 3.43 -8.55
CA SER A 111 3.49 3.14 -7.17
C SER A 111 3.23 1.68 -6.79
N ALA A 112 2.02 1.16 -7.07
CA ALA A 112 1.66 -0.23 -6.79
C ALA A 112 2.59 -1.24 -7.49
N ILE A 113 3.00 -0.96 -8.74
CA ILE A 113 3.96 -1.80 -9.46
C ILE A 113 5.34 -1.75 -8.79
N ASN A 114 5.80 -0.56 -8.39
CA ASN A 114 7.08 -0.42 -7.68
C ASN A 114 7.07 -1.14 -6.33
N ILE A 115 5.98 -1.04 -5.56
CA ILE A 115 5.81 -1.73 -4.28
C ILE A 115 5.87 -3.24 -4.48
N LYS A 116 5.14 -3.76 -5.46
CA LYS A 116 5.17 -5.17 -5.83
C LYS A 116 6.58 -5.62 -6.18
N ASN A 117 7.27 -4.89 -7.06
CA ASN A 117 8.61 -5.26 -7.52
C ASN A 117 9.63 -5.25 -6.37
N GLU A 118 9.55 -4.27 -5.47
CA GLU A 118 10.43 -4.21 -4.29
C GLU A 118 10.14 -5.36 -3.31
N GLY A 119 8.87 -5.68 -3.05
CA GLY A 119 8.55 -6.80 -2.19
C GLY A 119 8.94 -8.16 -2.78
N LEU A 120 8.83 -8.33 -4.11
CA LEU A 120 9.35 -9.52 -4.78
C LEU A 120 10.87 -9.63 -4.66
N ARG A 121 11.60 -8.51 -4.74
CA ARG A 121 13.05 -8.48 -4.51
C ARG A 121 13.43 -8.89 -3.09
N LEU A 122 12.60 -8.61 -2.09
CA LEU A 122 12.81 -9.01 -0.69
C LEU A 122 12.44 -10.48 -0.42
N LEU A 123 11.63 -11.09 -1.28
CA LEU A 123 11.24 -12.51 -1.19
C LEU A 123 12.20 -13.46 -1.93
N ALA A 124 13.00 -12.93 -2.88
CA ALA A 124 13.98 -13.68 -3.66
C ALA A 124 15.30 -13.86 -2.89
#